data_AF-A0A4Y2L660-F1
#
_entry.id   AF-A0A4Y2L660-F1
#
_cell.length_a   1.000
_cell.length_b   1.000
_cell.length_c   1.000
_cell.angle_alpha   90.00
_cell.angle_beta   90.00
_cell.angle_gamma   90.00
#
_symmetry.space_group_name_H-M   'P 1'
#
loop_
_entity.id
_entity.type
_entity.pdbx_description
1 polymer ?
#
loop_
_entity_poly.entity_id
_entity_poly.type
_entity_poly.pdbx_seq_one_letter_code
_entity_poly.pdbx_strand_id
1 'polypeptide(L)'
;MCRSPLLIEKALQFAKALGYDEFRGSNGWLEKFKRKLGIMAKVISGESKDVDDNDSENWITETLSKISKDYKPENIFYADETALFFQGLPQKTLTFKKEKCFGGKQSKARLTVMLGANMTGHQKLKPLFIERSKNPRFFKGAKSLKVDYDFNKKSWMTLEICEKWVQKLDKRMIAECHKIALVFYHCPAHPKEINQKLKILQFFTCHQTLHQNFNQ
;
A
#
# COMPACT_ATOMS: atom_id res chain seq x y z
N MET A 1 14.83 12.39 9.21
CA MET A 1 15.27 12.33 10.62
C MET A 1 14.21 11.61 11.46
N CYS A 2 14.48 10.41 12.00
CA CYS A 2 13.55 9.77 12.93
C CYS A 2 13.76 10.31 14.34
N ARG A 3 12.82 11.11 14.82
CA ARG A 3 12.67 11.42 16.24
C ARG A 3 12.30 10.11 16.95
N SER A 4 13.09 9.68 17.93
CA SER A 4 12.78 8.53 18.78
C SER A 4 12.39 9.06 20.17
N PRO A 5 11.23 9.72 20.33
CA PRO A 5 10.84 10.40 21.59
C PRO A 5 10.87 9.46 22.80
N LEU A 6 10.59 8.16 22.59
CA LEU A 6 10.66 7.12 23.62
C LEU A 6 12.03 6.98 24.30
N LEU A 7 13.14 7.19 23.57
CA LEU A 7 14.48 7.09 24.16
C LEU A 7 14.82 8.27 25.05
N ILE A 8 14.40 9.46 24.63
CA ILE A 8 14.60 10.68 25.41
C ILE A 8 13.77 10.57 26.70
N GLU A 9 12.52 10.15 26.59
CA GLU A 9 11.63 9.95 27.73
C GLU A 9 12.20 8.96 28.75
N LYS A 10 12.71 7.81 28.28
CA LYS A 10 13.34 6.83 29.17
C LYS A 10 14.64 7.35 29.79
N ALA A 11 15.44 8.11 29.05
CA ALA A 11 16.65 8.70 29.59
C ALA A 11 16.36 9.75 30.68
N LEU A 12 15.31 10.55 30.51
CA LEU A 12 14.84 11.50 31.53
C LEU A 12 14.40 10.78 32.81
N GLN A 13 13.66 9.67 32.68
CA GLN A 13 13.25 8.85 33.83
C GLN A 13 14.47 8.31 34.62
N PHE A 14 15.49 7.81 33.92
CA PHE A 14 16.72 7.35 34.58
C PHE A 14 17.53 8.48 35.18
N ALA A 15 17.63 9.63 34.50
CA ALA A 15 18.34 10.79 35.03
C ALA A 15 17.72 11.25 36.35
N LYS A 16 16.39 11.33 36.42
CA LYS A 16 15.67 11.66 37.66
C LYS A 16 15.89 10.60 38.75
N ALA A 17 15.81 9.31 38.42
CA ALA A 17 16.04 8.23 39.37
C ALA A 17 17.48 8.21 39.92
N LEU A 18 18.44 8.77 39.18
CA LEU A 18 19.85 8.85 39.55
C LEU A 18 20.25 10.23 40.12
N GLY A 19 19.31 11.15 40.32
CA GLY A 19 19.55 12.48 40.91
C GLY A 19 20.12 13.54 39.95
N TYR A 20 20.02 13.32 38.64
CA TYR A 20 20.46 14.27 37.60
C TYR A 20 19.28 15.11 37.07
N ASP A 21 18.79 16.02 37.90
CA ASP A 21 17.59 16.83 37.59
C ASP A 21 17.80 17.87 36.47
N GLU A 22 19.05 18.22 36.15
CA GLU A 22 19.38 19.17 35.06
C GLU A 22 19.42 18.52 33.67
N PHE A 23 19.32 17.20 33.57
CA PHE A 23 19.39 16.52 32.28
C PHE A 23 18.11 16.75 31.46
N ARG A 24 18.24 17.40 30.30
CA ARG A 24 17.11 17.76 29.43
C ARG A 24 16.91 16.90 28.18
N GLY A 25 17.75 15.87 27.97
CA GLY A 25 17.58 14.92 26.86
C GLY A 25 17.55 15.55 25.46
N SER A 26 18.53 16.41 25.14
CA SER A 26 18.58 17.11 23.84
C SER A 26 18.77 16.19 22.63
N ASN A 27 18.37 16.65 21.44
CA ASN A 27 18.62 15.93 20.19
C ASN A 27 20.12 15.68 19.95
N GLY A 28 20.96 16.67 20.28
CA GLY A 28 22.42 16.53 20.19
C GLY A 28 22.99 15.47 21.15
N TRP A 29 22.42 15.34 22.35
CA TRP A 29 22.74 14.24 23.26
C TRP A 29 22.32 12.90 22.67
N LEU A 30 21.11 12.79 22.12
CA LEU A 30 20.61 11.54 21.53
C LEU A 30 21.48 11.06 20.36
N GLU A 31 21.95 11.98 19.50
CA GLU A 31 22.86 11.64 18.39
C GLU A 31 24.23 11.18 18.89
N LYS A 32 24.82 11.88 19.87
CA LYS A 32 26.08 11.49 20.49
C LYS A 32 25.97 10.15 21.20
N PHE A 33 24.87 9.91 21.91
CA PHE A 33 24.55 8.66 22.59
C PHE A 33 24.43 7.50 21.61
N LYS A 34 23.65 7.66 20.53
CA LYS A 34 23.52 6.68 19.46
C LYS A 34 24.88 6.37 18.82
N ARG A 35 25.69 7.39 18.52
CA ARG A 35 27.02 7.21 17.94
C ARG A 35 27.99 6.48 18.88
N LYS A 36 28.03 6.86 20.17
CA LYS A 36 28.93 6.25 21.17
C LYS A 36 28.61 4.78 21.41
N LEU A 37 27.32 4.42 21.42
CA LEU A 37 26.86 3.03 21.58
C LEU A 37 26.75 2.27 20.24
N GLY A 38 27.03 2.96 19.12
CA GLY A 38 26.97 2.42 17.76
C GLY A 38 25.58 1.95 17.33
N ILE A 39 24.54 2.63 17.81
CA ILE A 39 23.15 2.43 17.46
C ILE A 39 22.88 3.08 16.09
N MET A 40 22.55 2.29 15.08
CA MET A 40 22.26 2.74 13.72
C MET A 40 20.81 2.42 13.33
N ALA A 41 20.14 3.35 12.64
CA ALA A 41 18.84 3.09 12.03
C ALA A 41 19.04 2.60 10.60
N LYS A 42 18.71 1.33 10.32
CA LYS A 42 18.65 0.80 8.95
C LYS A 42 17.22 0.91 8.41
N VAL A 43 17.08 1.34 7.16
CA VAL A 43 15.81 1.31 6.42
C VAL A 43 15.81 0.03 5.60
N ILE A 44 14.78 -0.80 5.75
CA ILE A 44 14.53 -1.92 4.85
C ILE A 44 13.52 -1.40 3.82
N SER A 45 14.03 -1.00 2.65
CA SER A 45 13.19 -0.66 1.50
C SER A 45 12.71 -1.95 0.83
N GLY A 46 11.44 -2.03 0.49
CA GLY A 46 10.93 -3.06 -0.42
C GLY A 46 11.37 -2.74 -1.83
N GLU A 47 11.94 -3.73 -2.51
CA GLU A 47 12.37 -3.81 -3.91
C GLU A 47 11.89 -2.66 -4.83
N SER A 48 12.82 -1.83 -5.32
CA SER A 48 12.67 -1.17 -6.61
C SER A 48 13.10 -2.19 -7.67
N LYS A 49 12.15 -2.76 -8.40
CA LYS A 49 12.50 -3.38 -9.68
C LYS A 49 12.75 -2.23 -10.65
N ASP A 50 13.99 -2.12 -11.12
CA ASP A 50 14.30 -1.28 -12.27
C ASP A 50 13.49 -1.82 -13.46
N VAL A 51 12.55 -1.00 -13.95
CA VAL A 51 11.80 -1.28 -15.17
C VAL A 51 12.52 -0.54 -16.30
N ASP A 52 12.66 -1.19 -17.46
CA ASP A 52 13.28 -0.61 -18.65
C ASP A 52 12.51 0.64 -19.11
N ASP A 53 13.20 1.76 -19.27
CA ASP A 53 12.60 3.05 -19.65
C ASP A 53 11.82 2.96 -20.98
N ASN A 54 12.24 2.06 -21.88
CA ASN A 54 11.62 1.85 -23.19
C ASN A 54 10.19 1.24 -23.12
N ASP A 55 9.93 0.39 -22.13
CA ASP A 55 8.60 -0.19 -21.93
C ASP A 55 7.59 0.84 -21.40
N SER A 56 8.07 1.83 -20.63
CA SER A 56 7.30 2.97 -20.14
C SER A 56 6.72 3.80 -21.27
N GLU A 57 7.60 4.16 -22.21
CA GLU A 57 7.31 5.12 -23.26
C GLU A 57 6.32 4.51 -24.25
N ASN A 58 6.45 3.22 -24.56
CA ASN A 58 5.49 2.49 -25.36
C ASN A 58 4.10 2.42 -24.70
N TRP A 59 4.02 2.15 -23.40
CA TRP A 59 2.73 2.10 -22.70
C TRP A 59 2.00 3.46 -22.71
N ILE A 60 2.73 4.54 -22.45
CA ILE A 60 2.19 5.90 -22.49
C ILE A 60 1.72 6.24 -23.90
N THR A 61 2.57 6.03 -24.90
CA THR A 61 2.33 6.48 -26.27
C THR A 61 1.20 5.69 -26.94
N GLU A 62 1.11 4.38 -26.68
CA GLU A 62 0.10 3.53 -27.32
C GLU A 62 -1.16 3.37 -26.46
N THR A 63 -1.00 2.95 -25.20
CA THR A 63 -2.14 2.54 -24.37
C THR A 63 -2.82 3.75 -23.74
N LEU A 64 -2.07 4.65 -23.11
CA LEU A 64 -2.66 5.83 -22.46
C LEU A 64 -3.26 6.80 -23.48
N SER A 65 -2.59 7.00 -24.62
CA SER A 65 -3.12 7.78 -25.76
C SER A 65 -4.46 7.23 -26.26
N LYS A 66 -4.57 5.91 -26.41
CA LYS A 66 -5.81 5.26 -26.84
C LYS A 66 -6.92 5.43 -25.81
N ILE A 67 -6.64 5.19 -24.53
CA ILE A 67 -7.62 5.36 -23.45
C ILE A 67 -8.13 6.81 -23.41
N SER A 68 -7.24 7.79 -23.56
CA SER A 68 -7.59 9.22 -23.52
C SER A 68 -8.43 9.66 -24.71
N LYS A 69 -8.35 8.96 -25.86
CA LYS A 69 -9.21 9.19 -27.03
C LYS A 69 -10.57 8.53 -26.89
N ASP A 70 -10.61 7.31 -26.36
CA ASP A 70 -11.81 6.48 -26.30
C ASP A 70 -12.71 6.78 -25.09
N TYR A 71 -12.16 7.39 -24.03
CA TYR A 71 -12.85 7.64 -22.76
C TYR A 71 -12.68 9.08 -22.28
N LYS A 72 -13.75 9.65 -21.72
CA LYS A 72 -13.67 10.91 -20.96
C LYS A 72 -12.87 10.69 -19.66
N PRO A 73 -12.18 11.70 -19.12
CA PRO A 73 -11.46 11.60 -17.85
C PRO A 73 -12.30 11.05 -16.69
N GLU A 74 -13.59 11.40 -16.64
CA GLU A 74 -14.52 10.91 -15.62
C GLU A 74 -14.74 9.39 -15.66
N ASN A 75 -14.50 8.76 -16.82
CA ASN A 75 -14.71 7.33 -17.09
C ASN A 75 -13.40 6.54 -17.07
N ILE A 76 -12.26 7.20 -16.82
CA ILE A 76 -10.96 6.55 -16.69
C ILE A 76 -10.69 6.38 -15.21
N PHE A 77 -10.63 5.13 -14.74
CA PHE A 77 -10.37 4.78 -13.35
C PHE A 77 -8.97 4.23 -13.19
N TYR A 78 -8.30 4.64 -12.12
CA TYR A 78 -7.06 4.03 -11.66
C TYR A 78 -7.34 3.25 -10.39
N ALA A 79 -6.76 2.05 -10.28
CA ALA A 79 -6.83 1.22 -9.09
C ALA A 79 -5.46 0.64 -8.71
N ASP A 80 -5.19 0.60 -7.41
CA ASP A 80 -3.91 0.14 -6.87
C ASP A 80 -4.07 -0.60 -5.52
N GLU A 81 -3.16 -1.56 -5.29
CA GLU A 81 -3.04 -2.34 -4.07
C GLU A 81 -2.11 -1.64 -3.08
N THR A 82 -2.62 -1.33 -1.89
CA THR A 82 -1.81 -0.88 -0.77
C THR A 82 -1.85 -1.88 0.39
N ALA A 83 -0.72 -2.09 1.05
CA ALA A 83 -0.61 -2.98 2.21
C ALA A 83 -0.56 -2.16 3.50
N LEU A 84 -1.54 -2.37 4.38
CA LEU A 84 -1.60 -1.79 5.71
C LEU A 84 -1.07 -2.79 6.75
N PHE A 85 -0.01 -2.39 7.46
CA PHE A 85 0.63 -3.19 8.51
C PHE A 85 0.30 -2.59 9.88
N PHE A 86 -0.62 -3.22 10.62
CA PHE A 86 -1.17 -2.65 11.85
C PHE A 86 -0.74 -3.37 13.13
N GLN A 87 -0.09 -4.54 13.03
CA GLN A 87 0.54 -5.25 14.17
C GLN A 87 2.07 -5.16 14.16
N GLY A 88 2.63 -4.14 13.51
CA GLY A 88 4.09 -3.97 13.46
C GLY A 88 4.63 -3.41 14.77
N LEU A 89 5.55 -4.14 15.41
CA LEU A 89 6.56 -3.50 16.26
C LEU A 89 7.35 -2.52 15.39
N PRO A 90 7.81 -1.37 15.94
CA PRO A 90 8.48 -0.34 15.15
C PRO A 90 9.57 -0.94 14.25
N GLN A 91 9.57 -0.54 12.98
CA GLN A 91 10.49 -1.02 11.93
C GLN A 91 11.97 -0.72 12.24
N LYS A 92 12.23 0.06 13.31
CA LYS A 92 13.54 0.47 13.79
C LYS A 92 13.73 -0.05 15.21
N THR A 93 14.54 -1.09 15.36
CA THR A 93 15.08 -1.50 16.66
C THR A 93 16.49 -0.92 16.78
N LEU A 94 16.81 -0.40 17.97
CA LEU A 94 18.16 0.08 18.28
C LEU A 94 19.00 -1.13 18.66
N THR A 95 20.13 -1.32 18.00
CA THR A 95 21.03 -2.46 18.25
C THR A 95 22.43 -1.94 18.52
N PHE A 96 23.17 -2.57 19.44
CA PHE A 96 24.56 -2.22 19.66
C PHE A 96 25.43 -2.69 18.47
N LYS A 97 26.53 -1.97 18.18
CA LYS A 97 27.39 -2.16 16.99
C LYS A 97 27.92 -3.59 16.78
N LYS A 98 27.96 -4.41 17.83
CA LYS A 98 28.55 -5.75 17.84
C LYS A 98 27.54 -6.87 18.16
N GLU A 99 26.27 -6.54 18.36
CA GLU A 99 25.24 -7.55 18.65
C GLU A 99 24.61 -8.08 17.37
N LYS A 100 24.49 -9.41 17.27
CA LYS A 100 23.65 -10.05 16.26
C LYS A 100 22.20 -9.82 16.67
N CYS A 101 21.52 -8.92 15.96
CA CYS A 101 20.10 -8.70 16.17
C CYS A 101 19.32 -9.80 15.46
N PHE A 102 18.74 -10.73 16.23
CA PHE A 102 17.80 -11.71 15.70
C PHE A 102 16.41 -11.07 15.67
N GLY A 103 15.98 -10.64 14.48
CA GLY A 103 14.62 -10.18 14.29
C GLY A 103 13.65 -11.32 14.59
N GLY A 104 12.85 -11.20 15.65
CA GLY A 104 11.67 -12.04 15.81
C GLY A 104 10.79 -11.89 14.57
N LYS A 105 10.14 -12.98 14.14
CA LYS A 105 9.19 -12.95 13.01
C LYS A 105 8.11 -11.94 13.34
N GLN A 106 8.23 -10.72 12.82
CA GLN A 106 7.25 -9.66 12.96
C GLN A 106 5.88 -10.29 12.68
N SER A 107 4.95 -10.22 13.63
CA SER A 107 3.54 -10.52 13.37
C SER A 107 3.03 -9.41 12.47
N LYS A 108 3.40 -9.45 11.19
CA LYS A 108 2.88 -8.57 10.17
C LYS A 108 1.47 -9.05 9.88
N ALA A 109 0.51 -8.69 10.74
CA ALA A 109 -0.88 -8.68 10.31
C ALA A 109 -0.94 -7.64 9.18
N ARG A 110 -1.04 -8.17 7.97
CA ARG A 110 -1.17 -7.43 6.73
C ARG A 110 -2.65 -7.41 6.39
N LEU A 111 -3.18 -6.22 6.20
CA LEU A 111 -4.43 -6.00 5.49
C LEU A 111 -4.06 -5.41 4.14
N THR A 112 -4.34 -6.12 3.06
CA THR A 112 -4.25 -5.55 1.73
C THR A 112 -5.55 -4.80 1.44
N VAL A 113 -5.43 -3.62 0.86
CA VAL A 113 -6.56 -2.79 0.44
C VAL A 113 -6.38 -2.41 -1.03
N MET A 114 -7.38 -2.71 -1.85
CA MET A 114 -7.50 -2.21 -3.21
C MET A 114 -8.35 -0.95 -3.20
N LEU A 115 -7.78 0.15 -3.68
CA LEU A 115 -8.44 1.45 -3.82
C LEU A 115 -8.47 1.83 -5.28
N GLY A 116 -9.47 2.62 -5.67
CA GLY A 116 -9.46 3.24 -6.98
C GLY A 116 -10.35 4.47 -7.07
N ALA A 117 -10.05 5.33 -8.03
CA ALA A 117 -10.77 6.57 -8.29
C ALA A 117 -10.72 6.90 -9.78
N ASN A 118 -11.64 7.72 -10.26
CA ASN A 118 -11.57 8.24 -11.62
C ASN A 118 -10.47 9.31 -11.76
N MET A 119 -10.08 9.62 -13.00
CA MET A 119 -8.99 10.53 -13.32
C MET A 119 -9.24 11.95 -12.80
N THR A 120 -10.52 12.35 -12.66
CA THR A 120 -10.89 13.65 -12.08
C THR A 120 -10.90 13.65 -10.55
N GLY A 121 -10.81 12.48 -9.91
CA GLY A 121 -10.81 12.31 -8.45
C GLY A 121 -12.19 12.40 -7.77
N HIS A 122 -13.25 12.75 -8.51
CA HIS A 122 -14.59 12.95 -7.95
C HIS A 122 -15.27 11.64 -7.53
N GLN A 123 -15.07 10.56 -8.30
CA GLN A 123 -15.70 9.27 -8.04
C GLN A 123 -14.67 8.28 -7.51
N LYS A 124 -14.98 7.67 -6.37
CA LYS A 124 -14.17 6.62 -5.74
C LYS A 124 -14.83 5.27 -5.89
N LEU A 125 -14.06 4.25 -6.24
CA LEU A 125 -14.51 2.86 -6.24
C LEU A 125 -14.69 2.37 -4.81
N LYS A 126 -15.64 1.45 -4.63
CA LYS A 126 -15.82 0.74 -3.36
C LYS A 126 -14.53 -0.02 -3.01
N PRO A 127 -13.88 0.24 -1.86
CA PRO A 127 -12.64 -0.44 -1.49
C PRO A 127 -12.84 -1.94 -1.35
N LEU A 128 -11.84 -2.72 -1.73
CA LEU A 128 -11.77 -4.16 -1.46
C LEU A 128 -10.68 -4.43 -0.42
N PHE A 129 -11.05 -5.13 0.66
CA PHE A 129 -10.16 -5.53 1.74
C PHE A 129 -9.81 -7.01 1.59
N ILE A 130 -8.53 -7.34 1.69
CA ILE A 130 -8.02 -8.72 1.64
C ILE A 130 -7.22 -8.99 2.91
N GLU A 131 -7.73 -9.88 3.74
CA GLU A 131 -7.07 -10.27 4.99
C GLU A 131 -6.75 -11.76 5.02
N ARG A 132 -6.09 -12.22 6.09
CA ARG A 132 -5.82 -13.64 6.33
C ARG A 132 -7.05 -14.43 6.74
N SER A 133 -7.90 -13.81 7.57
CA SER A 133 -9.07 -14.47 8.14
C SER A 133 -10.20 -14.53 7.12
N LYS A 134 -10.94 -15.63 7.02
CA LYS A 134 -12.18 -15.65 6.25
C LYS A 134 -13.30 -14.87 6.93
N ASN A 135 -13.33 -14.90 8.27
CA ASN A 135 -14.36 -14.28 9.10
C ASN A 135 -13.67 -13.47 10.21
N PRO A 136 -13.24 -12.23 9.94
CA PRO A 136 -12.60 -11.41 10.96
C PRO A 136 -13.63 -11.04 12.03
N ARG A 137 -13.22 -11.12 13.30
CA ARG A 137 -14.10 -10.85 14.44
C ARG A 137 -14.71 -9.45 14.41
N PHE A 138 -14.03 -8.49 13.77
CA PHE A 138 -14.51 -7.12 13.60
C PHE A 138 -15.81 -7.02 12.79
N PHE A 139 -16.10 -7.96 11.88
CA PHE A 139 -17.36 -7.96 11.13
C PHE A 139 -18.50 -8.73 11.81
N LYS A 140 -18.27 -9.29 13.00
CA LYS A 140 -19.30 -10.03 13.71
C LYS A 140 -20.43 -9.07 14.11
N GLY A 141 -21.61 -9.27 13.53
CA GLY A 141 -22.80 -8.44 13.76
C GLY A 141 -22.99 -7.26 12.80
N ALA A 142 -22.09 -7.08 11.82
CA ALA A 142 -22.28 -6.07 10.78
C ALA A 142 -23.35 -6.52 9.77
N LYS A 143 -24.44 -5.77 9.64
CA LYS A 143 -25.54 -6.07 8.69
C LYS A 143 -25.17 -5.75 7.23
N SER A 144 -24.36 -4.73 7.01
CA SER A 144 -23.85 -4.36 5.69
C SER A 144 -22.48 -3.70 5.81
N LEU A 145 -21.60 -3.97 4.85
CA LEU A 145 -20.26 -3.38 4.78
C LEU A 145 -20.18 -2.43 3.59
N LYS A 146 -19.71 -1.21 3.85
CA LYS A 146 -19.37 -0.22 2.83
C LYS A 146 -18.12 -0.59 2.03
N VAL A 147 -17.45 -1.68 2.41
CA VAL A 147 -16.29 -2.25 1.71
C VAL A 147 -16.64 -3.63 1.17
N ASP A 148 -15.95 -4.03 0.12
CA ASP A 148 -15.90 -5.43 -0.28
C ASP A 148 -14.80 -6.15 0.50
N TYR A 149 -14.99 -7.44 0.69
CA TYR A 149 -14.08 -8.26 1.49
C TYR A 149 -13.78 -9.58 0.80
N ASP A 150 -12.51 -9.94 0.77
CA ASP A 150 -12.04 -11.26 0.41
C ASP A 150 -10.93 -11.71 1.38
N PHE A 151 -10.51 -12.97 1.27
CA PHE A 151 -9.49 -13.53 2.16
C PHE A 151 -8.46 -14.35 1.39
N ASN A 152 -7.22 -14.29 1.86
CA ASN A 152 -6.12 -15.10 1.37
C ASN A 152 -5.16 -15.37 2.52
N LYS A 153 -4.64 -16.59 2.68
CA LYS A 153 -3.71 -16.96 3.77
C LYS A 153 -2.49 -16.03 3.86
N LYS A 154 -2.02 -15.53 2.71
CA LYS A 154 -0.90 -14.58 2.64
C LYS A 154 -1.34 -13.12 2.80
N SER A 155 -2.64 -12.82 2.64
CA SER A 155 -3.22 -11.47 2.61
C SER A 155 -2.68 -10.62 1.45
N TRP A 156 -2.48 -11.26 0.30
CA TRP A 156 -2.11 -10.60 -0.97
C TRP A 156 -3.26 -10.73 -1.96
N MET A 157 -3.31 -9.84 -2.94
CA MET A 157 -4.11 -10.04 -4.15
C MET A 157 -3.68 -11.33 -4.85
N THR A 158 -4.65 -12.09 -5.34
CA THR A 158 -4.44 -13.24 -6.23
C THR A 158 -5.14 -12.97 -7.56
N LEU A 159 -4.78 -13.74 -8.60
CA LEU A 159 -5.48 -13.71 -9.88
C LEU A 159 -7.00 -13.90 -9.68
N GLU A 160 -7.40 -14.92 -8.93
CA GLU A 160 -8.81 -15.23 -8.65
C GLU A 160 -9.56 -14.05 -7.97
N ILE A 161 -8.92 -13.40 -6.99
CA ILE A 161 -9.53 -12.24 -6.31
C ILE A 161 -9.59 -11.03 -7.26
N CYS A 162 -8.56 -10.79 -8.08
CA CYS A 162 -8.54 -9.72 -9.09
C CYS A 162 -9.68 -9.94 -10.09
N GLU A 163 -9.81 -11.15 -10.68
CA GLU A 163 -10.88 -11.49 -11.63
C GLU A 163 -12.27 -11.31 -11.02
N LYS A 164 -12.50 -11.85 -9.81
CA LYS A 164 -13.79 -11.75 -9.12
C LYS A 164 -14.17 -10.30 -8.83
N TRP A 165 -13.20 -9.47 -8.42
CA TRP A 165 -13.41 -8.05 -8.15
C TRP A 165 -13.73 -7.27 -9.43
N VAL A 166 -12.97 -7.48 -10.51
CA VAL A 166 -13.20 -6.79 -11.79
C VAL A 166 -14.56 -7.19 -12.38
N GLN A 167 -14.94 -8.46 -12.35
CA GLN A 167 -16.26 -8.91 -12.81
C GLN A 167 -17.41 -8.33 -12.00
N LYS A 168 -17.23 -8.19 -10.68
CA LYS A 168 -18.22 -7.55 -9.82
C LYS A 168 -18.36 -6.07 -10.15
N LEU A 169 -17.24 -5.40 -10.44
CA LEU A 169 -17.23 -4.01 -10.86
C LEU A 169 -17.93 -3.83 -12.22
N ASP A 170 -17.65 -4.67 -13.21
CA ASP A 170 -18.32 -4.67 -14.52
C ASP A 170 -19.84 -4.83 -14.37
N LYS A 171 -20.30 -5.79 -13.55
CA LYS A 171 -21.74 -5.94 -13.23
C LYS A 171 -22.37 -4.68 -12.63
N ARG A 172 -21.66 -3.99 -11.73
CA ARG A 172 -22.15 -2.74 -11.15
C ARG A 172 -22.23 -1.64 -12.21
N MET A 173 -21.18 -1.50 -13.01
CA MET A 173 -21.13 -0.53 -14.09
C MET A 173 -22.24 -0.79 -15.12
N ILE A 174 -22.60 -2.05 -15.37
CA ILE A 174 -23.70 -2.42 -16.30
C ILE A 174 -25.02 -1.91 -15.76
N ALA A 175 -25.27 -2.09 -14.46
CA ALA A 175 -26.47 -1.57 -13.81
C ALA A 175 -26.53 -0.03 -13.82
N GLU A 176 -25.37 0.63 -13.85
CA GLU A 176 -25.24 2.09 -13.95
C GLU A 176 -25.22 2.59 -15.41
N CYS A 177 -25.29 1.68 -16.40
CA CYS A 177 -25.08 1.97 -17.83
C CYS A 177 -23.81 2.81 -18.11
N HIS A 178 -22.75 2.55 -17.34
CA HIS A 178 -21.56 3.39 -17.28
C HIS A 178 -20.34 2.66 -17.84
N LYS A 179 -19.95 2.97 -19.07
CA LYS A 179 -18.76 2.38 -19.71
C LYS A 179 -17.49 3.04 -19.19
N ILE A 180 -16.55 2.25 -18.66
CA ILE A 180 -15.32 2.76 -18.05
C ILE A 180 -14.06 2.03 -18.53
N ALA A 181 -12.94 2.73 -18.50
CA ALA A 181 -11.60 2.15 -18.59
C ALA A 181 -11.03 2.02 -17.18
N LEU A 182 -10.50 0.85 -16.83
CA LEU A 182 -9.85 0.60 -15.55
C LEU A 182 -8.36 0.30 -15.78
N VAL A 183 -7.51 1.17 -15.28
CA VAL A 183 -6.06 0.99 -15.22
C VAL A 183 -5.70 0.43 -13.86
N PHE A 184 -5.05 -0.73 -13.84
CA PHE A 184 -4.67 -1.43 -12.63
C PHE A 184 -3.15 -1.53 -12.52
N TYR A 185 -2.61 -1.09 -11.39
CA TYR A 185 -1.18 -1.15 -11.13
C TYR A 185 -0.78 -2.52 -10.58
N HIS A 186 0.11 -3.22 -11.29
CA HIS A 186 0.70 -4.47 -10.83
C HIS A 186 -0.31 -5.62 -10.53
N CYS A 187 -1.42 -5.75 -11.30
CA CYS A 187 -2.31 -6.93 -11.11
C CYS A 187 -1.56 -8.20 -11.55
N PRO A 188 -1.66 -9.31 -10.77
CA PRO A 188 -1.12 -10.61 -11.16
C PRO A 188 -1.87 -11.25 -12.34
N ALA A 189 -2.86 -10.57 -12.93
CA ALA A 189 -3.70 -11.08 -13.98
C ALA A 189 -3.34 -10.55 -15.36
N HIS A 190 -3.53 -11.42 -16.35
CA HIS A 190 -3.35 -11.09 -17.74
C HIS A 190 -4.62 -10.38 -18.27
N PRO A 191 -4.50 -9.14 -18.79
CA PRO A 191 -5.66 -8.34 -19.20
C PRO A 191 -6.51 -8.95 -20.30
N LYS A 192 -5.92 -9.72 -21.21
CA LYS A 192 -6.60 -10.23 -22.41
C LYS A 192 -7.71 -11.21 -22.04
N GLU A 193 -7.39 -12.14 -21.15
CA GLU A 193 -8.27 -13.19 -20.64
C GLU A 193 -9.38 -12.62 -19.77
N ILE A 194 -9.06 -11.59 -18.97
CA ILE A 194 -10.06 -10.88 -18.18
C ILE A 194 -11.03 -10.13 -19.10
N ASN A 195 -10.52 -9.33 -20.04
CA ASN A 195 -11.35 -8.48 -20.92
C ASN A 195 -12.37 -9.28 -21.73
N GLN A 196 -12.06 -10.52 -22.12
CA GLN A 196 -13.02 -11.40 -22.81
C GLN A 196 -14.29 -11.69 -21.98
N LYS A 197 -14.19 -11.60 -20.65
CA LYS A 197 -15.28 -11.86 -19.72
C LYS A 197 -16.07 -10.59 -19.35
N LEU A 198 -15.60 -9.41 -19.76
CA LEU A 198 -16.19 -8.12 -19.42
C LEU A 198 -17.03 -7.57 -20.57
N LYS A 199 -18.06 -6.79 -20.25
CA LYS A 199 -18.96 -6.22 -21.28
C LYS A 199 -18.74 -4.75 -21.53
N ILE A 200 -18.50 -3.96 -20.47
CA ILE A 200 -18.42 -2.50 -20.58
C ILE A 200 -17.21 -1.89 -19.86
N LEU A 201 -16.60 -2.66 -18.97
CA LEU A 201 -15.33 -2.31 -18.36
C LEU A 201 -14.20 -2.82 -19.24
N GLN A 202 -13.27 -1.93 -19.58
CA GLN A 202 -12.02 -2.32 -20.25
C GLN A 202 -10.86 -2.25 -19.28
N PHE A 203 -10.21 -3.39 -19.03
CA PHE A 203 -9.14 -3.57 -18.06
C PHE A 203 -7.77 -3.44 -18.74
N PHE A 204 -6.90 -2.62 -18.13
CA PHE A 204 -5.54 -2.38 -18.57
C PHE A 204 -4.59 -2.57 -17.40
N THR A 205 -3.45 -3.22 -17.63
CA THR A 205 -2.36 -3.23 -16.65
C THR A 205 -1.36 -2.13 -16.96
N CYS A 206 -0.93 -1.41 -15.93
CA CYS A 206 0.25 -0.58 -15.99
C CYS A 206 1.36 -1.27 -15.19
N HIS A 207 2.54 -1.44 -15.80
CA HIS A 207 3.69 -2.05 -15.13
C HIS A 207 4.54 -1.02 -14.37
N GLN A 208 4.10 0.25 -14.27
CA GLN A 208 4.88 1.30 -13.60
C GLN A 208 4.11 2.19 -12.62
N THR A 209 4.85 2.60 -11.58
CA THR A 209 4.39 3.49 -10.51
C THR A 209 4.17 4.88 -11.12
N LEU A 210 2.95 5.20 -11.56
CA LEU A 210 2.59 6.54 -12.06
C LEU A 210 2.46 7.56 -10.91
N HIS A 211 3.36 7.54 -9.94
CA HIS A 211 3.33 8.47 -8.80
C HIS A 211 3.76 9.90 -9.19
N GLN A 212 4.20 10.16 -10.42
CA GLN A 212 4.75 11.47 -10.80
C GLN A 212 4.02 12.23 -11.92
N ASN A 213 3.14 11.60 -12.72
CA ASN A 213 2.58 12.28 -13.92
C ASN A 213 1.08 12.61 -13.87
N PHE A 214 0.39 12.39 -12.75
CA PHE A 214 -1.05 12.71 -12.62
C PHE A 214 -1.33 14.07 -11.93
N ASN A 215 -0.30 14.89 -11.71
CA ASN A 215 -0.41 16.22 -11.09
C ASN A 215 0.10 17.36 -12.00
N GLN A 216 -0.05 17.23 -13.31
CA GLN A 216 0.10 18.38 -14.23
C GLN A 216 -1.24 18.69 -14.88
#